data_AF-A0A973MI80-F1
#
_entry.id   AF-A0A973MI80-F1
#
_cell.length_a   1.000
_cell.length_b   1.000
_cell.length_c   1.000
_cell.angle_alpha   90.00
_cell.angle_beta   90.00
_cell.angle_gamma   90.00
#
_symmetry.space_group_name_H-M   'P 1'
#
loop_
_entity.id
_entity.type
_entity.pdbx_description
1 polymer ?
#
loop_
_entity_poly.entity_id
_entity_poly.type
_entity_poly.pdbx_seq_one_letter_code
_entity_poly.pdbx_strand_id
1 'polypeptide(L)'
;MSTVLLLSTADTDLLAARAASGADYRIGNPTRVDVTEELPGLLDGADIAVVRLLGGKRAWEDGLAALRASGIPTVLLGGEAVPDAELMAESSVPAGVVAEALRYLVEGGPANLTELARFLSDTVLLTGEGFVEPQKMPEYGIHGERPFVEGRPTVGVLFYRAHELSGNTAFVDTLCDAIEAKGANALPVYCGSLRGADAGLYEILGRTDALVATVLAAGGTHASQASAGGDEEAWDIGALADLDVPVLQGLCLTSSREAWDASDAALSPMDAAMQVAIPEFDGRLITVPFSFKEQGPDDVPVYVADPERAARVAGIAVRHAQLKHKPNTDKKLALVFTAYPTKHSRVGNAVGLDTPASAVQVLDALKAAGYSLTEYPSGGDELIHRLIAAGGHDVEWLTEEQLAAAPARVPLADYRAWFDKLDPELRDGMLQAWGEPPGNLYVDGEDIVLASLQFGNVVVMIQPPRGFGENPIAIYHDPDMPPSHHYMAAYRWLDNTFGAD
;
A
#
# COMPACT_ATOMS: atom_id res chain seq x y z
N MET A 1 18.56 34.11 -12.72
CA MET A 1 17.53 33.71 -11.74
C MET A 1 18.06 34.07 -10.38
N SER A 2 17.20 34.64 -9.56
CA SER A 2 17.52 34.95 -8.17
C SER A 2 17.44 33.68 -7.33
N THR A 3 18.39 33.51 -6.43
CA THR A 3 18.43 32.38 -5.50
C THR A 3 17.59 32.70 -4.26
N VAL A 4 16.56 31.91 -4.00
CA VAL A 4 15.70 32.03 -2.81
C VAL A 4 16.12 30.99 -1.76
N LEU A 5 16.54 31.44 -0.59
CA LEU A 5 16.75 30.57 0.57
C LEU A 5 15.42 30.38 1.31
N LEU A 6 14.86 29.17 1.29
CA LEU A 6 13.67 28.80 2.03
C LEU A 6 14.03 27.97 3.27
N LEU A 7 13.73 28.52 4.44
CA LEU A 7 13.91 27.87 5.73
C LEU A 7 12.55 27.63 6.38
N SER A 8 12.05 26.40 6.33
CA SER A 8 10.72 26.05 6.85
C SER A 8 10.79 24.87 7.81
N THR A 9 10.06 24.96 8.92
CA THR A 9 9.87 23.81 9.82
C THR A 9 8.96 22.74 9.21
N ALA A 10 8.22 23.07 8.15
CA ALA A 10 7.37 22.13 7.42
C ALA A 10 8.11 21.57 6.21
N ASP A 11 8.44 20.27 6.27
CA ASP A 11 9.11 19.57 5.16
C ASP A 11 8.28 19.59 3.86
N THR A 12 6.95 19.73 3.95
CA THR A 12 6.07 19.93 2.79
C THR A 12 6.46 21.16 1.97
N ASP A 13 6.82 22.28 2.61
CA ASP A 13 7.24 23.49 1.91
C ASP A 13 8.59 23.29 1.21
N LEU A 14 9.51 22.60 1.89
CA LEU A 14 10.86 22.34 1.37
C LEU A 14 10.80 21.43 0.13
N LEU A 15 10.00 20.37 0.20
CA LEU A 15 9.75 19.48 -0.93
C LEU A 15 9.05 20.21 -2.09
N ALA A 16 8.05 21.05 -1.79
CA ALA A 16 7.34 21.83 -2.80
C ALA A 16 8.28 22.81 -3.52
N ALA A 17 9.16 23.49 -2.77
CA ALA A 17 10.17 24.38 -3.31
C ALA A 17 11.19 23.64 -4.19
N ARG A 18 11.58 22.43 -3.81
CA ARG A 18 12.45 21.57 -4.65
C ARG A 18 11.76 21.14 -5.95
N ALA A 19 10.45 20.91 -5.91
CA ALA A 19 9.64 20.56 -7.08
C ALA A 19 9.23 21.78 -7.92
N ALA A 20 9.50 23.02 -7.46
CA ALA A 20 9.12 24.24 -8.15
C ALA A 20 9.96 24.45 -9.42
N SER A 21 9.32 24.36 -10.59
CA SER A 21 10.02 24.42 -11.87
C SER A 21 10.42 25.85 -12.22
N GLY A 22 11.71 26.07 -12.51
CA GLY A 22 12.21 27.38 -12.95
C GLY A 22 12.39 28.40 -11.83
N ALA A 23 12.39 27.96 -10.57
CA ALA A 23 12.84 28.73 -9.42
C ALA A 23 14.12 28.10 -8.85
N ASP A 24 15.08 28.93 -8.46
CA ASP A 24 16.32 28.48 -7.81
C ASP A 24 16.15 28.57 -6.29
N TYR A 25 15.81 27.45 -5.67
CA TYR A 25 15.61 27.33 -4.23
C TYR A 25 16.80 26.64 -3.57
N ARG A 26 17.28 27.23 -2.48
CA ARG A 26 18.03 26.52 -1.45
C ARG A 26 17.12 26.30 -0.26
N ILE A 27 17.14 25.11 0.29
CA ILE A 27 16.17 24.70 1.31
C ILE A 27 16.87 24.24 2.58
N GLY A 28 16.22 24.41 3.72
CA GLY A 28 16.68 23.87 4.98
C GLY A 28 15.59 23.84 6.04
N ASN A 29 15.63 22.87 6.93
CA ASN A 29 14.71 22.82 8.07
C ASN A 29 15.39 23.46 9.30
N PRO A 30 14.87 24.57 9.86
CA PRO A 30 15.45 25.24 11.03
C PRO A 30 15.68 24.35 12.26
N THR A 31 14.96 23.23 12.38
CA THR A 31 15.13 22.26 13.48
C THR A 31 16.32 21.31 13.28
N ARG A 32 16.84 21.24 12.05
CA ARG A 32 17.93 20.33 11.65
C ARG A 32 19.18 21.07 11.18
N VAL A 33 19.03 22.31 10.72
CA VAL A 33 20.15 23.15 10.25
C VAL A 33 20.95 23.70 11.43
N ASP A 34 22.25 23.46 11.43
CA ASP A 34 23.16 24.12 12.37
C ASP A 34 23.37 25.59 12.00
N VAL A 35 23.00 26.50 12.91
CA VAL A 35 23.06 27.96 12.69
C VAL A 35 24.51 28.46 12.54
N THR A 36 25.49 27.77 13.13
CA THR A 36 26.90 28.19 13.13
C THR A 36 27.67 27.59 11.97
N GLU A 37 27.44 26.30 11.69
CA GLU A 37 28.23 25.54 10.72
C GLU A 37 27.60 25.52 9.31
N GLU A 38 26.28 25.40 9.22
CA GLU A 38 25.58 25.14 7.94
C GLU A 38 24.88 26.38 7.37
N LEU A 39 24.21 27.16 8.22
CA LEU A 39 23.48 28.35 7.79
C LEU A 39 24.34 29.37 7.01
N PRO A 40 25.61 29.64 7.36
CA PRO A 40 26.46 30.51 6.54
C PRO A 40 26.62 30.03 5.10
N GLY A 41 26.72 28.71 4.89
CA GLY A 41 26.81 28.11 3.56
C GLY A 41 25.50 28.23 2.77
N LEU A 42 24.36 28.07 3.44
CA LEU A 42 23.04 28.28 2.82
C LEU A 42 22.82 29.74 2.39
N LEU A 43 23.33 30.70 3.18
CA LEU A 43 23.24 32.13 2.91
C LEU A 43 24.16 32.60 1.79
N ASP A 44 25.28 31.91 1.53
CA ASP A 44 26.30 32.37 0.59
C ASP A 44 25.79 32.41 -0.87
N GLY A 45 25.51 33.61 -1.38
CA GLY A 45 24.93 33.79 -2.72
C GLY A 45 23.42 33.57 -2.79
N ALA A 46 22.72 33.59 -1.65
CA ALA A 46 21.26 33.74 -1.64
C ALA A 46 20.90 35.23 -1.83
N ASP A 47 19.94 35.53 -2.71
CA ASP A 47 19.53 36.90 -2.99
C ASP A 47 18.38 37.37 -2.08
N ILE A 48 17.58 36.42 -1.59
CA ILE A 48 16.46 36.64 -0.67
C ILE A 48 16.25 35.40 0.21
N ALA A 49 15.85 35.62 1.46
CA ALA A 49 15.52 34.56 2.40
C ALA A 49 14.03 34.58 2.78
N VAL A 50 13.43 33.41 2.90
CA VAL A 50 12.07 33.18 3.39
C VAL A 50 12.14 32.21 4.55
N VAL A 51 11.64 32.60 5.71
CA VAL A 51 11.65 31.78 6.92
C VAL A 51 10.22 31.58 7.39
N ARG A 52 9.85 30.31 7.62
CA ARG A 52 8.54 29.93 8.13
C ARG A 52 8.68 29.02 9.35
N LEU A 53 8.21 29.47 10.51
CA LEU A 53 8.45 28.83 11.80
C LEU A 53 7.16 28.46 12.52
N LEU A 54 7.08 27.22 13.00
CA LEU A 54 6.17 26.86 14.09
C LEU A 54 6.76 27.30 15.44
N GLY A 55 5.93 27.90 16.30
CA GLY A 55 6.35 28.35 17.65
C GLY A 55 6.89 29.79 17.73
N GLY A 56 6.75 30.57 16.64
CA GLY A 56 7.08 31.99 16.60
C GLY A 56 8.58 32.29 16.69
N LYS A 57 8.91 33.57 16.92
CA LYS A 57 10.29 34.08 16.97
C LYS A 57 11.22 33.30 17.91
N ARG A 58 10.72 32.90 19.07
CA ARG A 58 11.51 32.25 20.13
C ARG A 58 11.98 30.84 19.75
N ALA A 59 11.39 30.24 18.71
CA ALA A 59 11.76 28.90 18.26
C ALA A 59 13.14 28.86 17.58
N TRP A 60 13.64 30.00 17.05
CA TRP A 60 14.87 30.02 16.25
C TRP A 60 15.62 31.36 16.30
N GLU A 61 15.78 31.93 17.50
CA GLU A 61 16.30 33.30 17.71
C GLU A 61 17.69 33.52 17.11
N ASP A 62 18.61 32.57 17.28
CA ASP A 62 19.98 32.68 16.78
C ASP A 62 20.03 32.68 15.24
N GLY A 63 19.19 31.85 14.60
CA GLY A 63 19.07 31.82 13.14
C GLY A 63 18.49 33.12 12.57
N LEU A 64 17.48 33.68 13.25
CA LEU A 64 16.92 34.99 12.90
C LEU A 64 17.93 36.13 13.08
N ALA A 65 18.78 36.06 14.11
CA ALA A 65 19.85 37.02 14.32
C ALA A 65 20.94 36.92 13.23
N ALA A 66 21.31 35.71 12.82
CA ALA A 66 22.25 35.48 11.73
C ALA A 66 21.72 36.00 10.38
N LEU A 67 20.45 35.76 10.07
CA LEU A 67 19.78 36.31 8.88
C LEU A 67 19.75 37.84 8.89
N ARG A 68 19.49 38.46 10.04
CA ARG A 68 19.56 39.92 10.16
C ARG A 68 20.97 40.44 9.92
N ALA A 69 21.98 39.75 10.43
CA ALA A 69 23.38 40.13 10.27
C ALA A 69 23.88 39.97 8.83
N SER A 70 23.32 39.05 8.04
CA SER A 70 23.69 38.85 6.63
C SER A 70 23.28 40.03 5.74
N GLY A 71 22.25 40.79 6.13
CA GLY A 71 21.71 41.92 5.36
C GLY A 71 20.90 41.52 4.14
N ILE A 72 20.69 40.22 3.90
CA ILE A 72 19.85 39.71 2.81
C ILE A 72 18.38 40.08 3.09
N PRO A 73 17.61 40.56 2.09
CA PRO A 73 16.17 40.75 2.24
C PRO A 73 15.51 39.48 2.77
N THR A 74 14.75 39.58 3.84
CA THR A 74 14.25 38.42 4.59
C THR A 74 12.77 38.58 4.88
N VAL A 75 12.00 37.57 4.50
CA VAL A 75 10.57 37.40 4.78
C VAL A 75 10.43 36.43 5.95
N LEU A 76 9.77 36.84 7.04
CA LEU A 76 9.57 36.03 8.24
C LEU A 76 8.08 35.77 8.47
N LEU A 77 7.71 34.50 8.60
CA LEU A 77 6.33 34.03 8.61
C LEU A 77 6.08 32.99 9.71
N GLY A 78 4.87 32.99 10.26
CA GLY A 78 4.37 31.92 11.11
C GLY A 78 4.06 30.65 10.32
N GLY A 79 4.07 29.51 11.01
CA GLY A 79 3.70 28.21 10.44
C GLY A 79 2.19 28.08 10.19
N GLU A 80 1.37 28.83 10.91
CA GLU A 80 -0.09 28.85 10.78
C GLU A 80 -0.56 29.66 9.56
N ALA A 81 -1.82 29.44 9.16
CA ALA A 81 -2.46 30.25 8.12
C ALA A 81 -2.79 31.67 8.59
N VAL A 82 -2.86 31.88 9.91
CA VAL A 82 -3.09 33.20 10.51
C VAL A 82 -1.75 33.93 10.57
N PRO A 83 -1.70 35.22 10.16
CA PRO A 83 -0.46 35.99 10.21
C PRO A 83 0.11 36.11 11.64
N ASP A 84 1.40 35.80 11.81
CA ASP A 84 2.15 36.07 13.03
C ASP A 84 2.69 37.51 12.99
N ALA A 85 2.04 38.41 13.72
CA ALA A 85 2.40 39.82 13.72
C ALA A 85 3.81 40.10 14.25
N GLU A 86 4.35 39.27 15.16
CA GLU A 86 5.69 39.46 15.72
C GLU A 86 6.76 39.10 14.69
N LEU A 87 6.62 37.96 14.01
CA LEU A 87 7.54 37.56 12.95
C LEU A 87 7.45 38.51 11.75
N MET A 88 6.25 38.88 11.32
CA MET A 88 6.08 39.77 10.18
C MET A 88 6.70 41.14 10.41
N ALA A 89 6.62 41.69 11.63
CA ALA A 89 7.21 42.98 11.98
C ALA A 89 8.75 42.97 11.94
N GLU A 90 9.38 41.80 12.08
CA GLU A 90 10.83 41.62 12.05
C GLU A 90 11.37 41.32 10.64
N SER A 91 10.49 41.17 9.65
CA SER A 91 10.87 41.04 8.23
C SER A 91 11.55 42.32 7.74
N SER A 92 12.56 42.19 6.87
CA SER A 92 13.27 43.34 6.31
C SER A 92 12.66 43.88 5.01
N VAL A 93 11.55 43.29 4.56
CA VAL A 93 10.77 43.73 3.38
C VAL A 93 9.43 44.38 3.79
N PRO A 94 8.76 45.14 2.91
CA PRO A 94 7.49 45.77 3.22
C PRO A 94 6.40 44.76 3.65
N ALA A 95 5.56 45.13 4.60
CA ALA A 95 4.52 44.25 5.16
C ALA A 95 3.57 43.65 4.10
N GLY A 96 3.30 44.37 3.00
CA GLY A 96 2.51 43.85 1.88
C GLY A 96 3.18 42.68 1.17
N VAL A 97 4.52 42.68 1.06
CA VAL A 97 5.29 41.56 0.49
C VAL A 97 5.19 40.34 1.40
N VAL A 98 5.31 40.54 2.71
CA VAL A 98 5.20 39.46 3.70
C VAL A 98 3.80 38.84 3.68
N ALA A 99 2.75 39.66 3.65
CA ALA A 99 1.38 39.19 3.58
C ALA A 99 1.09 38.39 2.30
N GLU A 100 1.63 38.82 1.15
CA GLU A 100 1.47 38.11 -0.11
C GLU A 100 2.27 36.81 -0.14
N ALA A 101 3.51 36.81 0.36
CA ALA A 101 4.31 35.60 0.51
C ALA A 101 3.63 34.55 1.40
N LEU A 102 2.96 34.98 2.48
CA LEU A 102 2.14 34.09 3.31
C LEU A 102 1.02 33.44 2.50
N ARG A 103 0.33 34.19 1.62
CA ARG A 103 -0.74 33.63 0.80
C ARG A 103 -0.27 32.48 -0.10
N TYR A 104 0.91 32.61 -0.73
CA TYR A 104 1.49 31.49 -1.50
C TYR A 104 1.78 30.27 -0.64
N LEU A 105 2.38 30.45 0.54
CA LEU A 105 2.76 29.34 1.43
C LEU A 105 1.57 28.70 2.15
N VAL A 106 0.47 29.43 2.35
CA VAL A 106 -0.79 28.89 2.90
C VAL A 106 -1.46 27.96 1.89
N GLU A 107 -1.48 28.34 0.62
CA GLU A 107 -2.01 27.46 -0.43
C GLU A 107 -1.05 26.29 -0.72
N GLY A 108 0.26 26.55 -0.70
CA GLY A 108 1.31 25.56 -0.93
C GLY A 108 1.31 25.03 -2.37
N GLY A 109 2.10 23.98 -2.64
CA GLY A 109 2.18 23.37 -3.97
C GLY A 109 3.32 23.92 -4.83
N PRO A 110 3.98 23.07 -5.66
CA PRO A 110 5.16 23.49 -6.44
C PRO A 110 4.92 24.68 -7.38
N ALA A 111 3.71 24.80 -7.94
CA ALA A 111 3.34 25.91 -8.80
C ALA A 111 3.30 27.25 -8.03
N ASN A 112 2.69 27.28 -6.84
CA ASN A 112 2.68 28.46 -6.00
C ASN A 112 4.08 28.82 -5.48
N LEU A 113 4.94 27.84 -5.22
CA LEU A 113 6.33 28.10 -4.84
C LEU A 113 7.13 28.68 -6.02
N THR A 114 6.85 28.25 -7.26
CA THR A 114 7.44 28.88 -8.45
C THR A 114 7.06 30.36 -8.56
N GLU A 115 5.77 30.66 -8.40
CA GLU A 115 5.27 32.04 -8.47
C GLU A 115 5.69 32.88 -7.25
N LEU A 116 5.88 32.27 -6.07
CA LEU A 116 6.45 32.93 -4.90
C LEU A 116 7.88 33.41 -5.19
N ALA A 117 8.73 32.57 -5.79
CA ALA A 117 10.08 32.97 -6.14
C ALA A 117 10.09 34.14 -7.13
N ARG A 118 9.25 34.10 -8.16
CA ARG A 118 9.09 35.19 -9.14
C ARG A 118 8.55 36.47 -8.50
N PHE A 119 7.55 36.34 -7.65
CA PHE A 119 6.98 37.46 -6.89
C PHE A 119 8.03 38.17 -6.03
N LEU A 120 8.84 37.40 -5.30
CA LEU A 120 9.91 37.93 -4.46
C LEU A 120 11.03 38.55 -5.29
N SER A 121 11.43 37.88 -6.38
CA SER A 121 12.41 38.38 -7.35
C SER A 121 11.98 39.75 -7.91
N ASP A 122 10.75 39.87 -8.41
CA ASP A 122 10.26 41.10 -9.02
C ASP A 122 10.02 42.21 -8.00
N THR A 123 9.44 41.88 -6.85
CA THR A 123 8.98 42.88 -5.89
C THR A 123 10.10 43.39 -5.00
N VAL A 124 11.08 42.53 -4.69
CA VAL A 124 12.19 42.89 -3.79
C VAL A 124 13.47 43.19 -4.57
N LEU A 125 13.75 42.45 -5.64
CA LEU A 125 15.00 42.56 -6.42
C LEU A 125 14.84 43.30 -7.75
N LEU A 126 13.61 43.62 -8.16
CA LEU A 126 13.28 44.43 -9.35
C LEU A 126 13.76 43.79 -10.68
N THR A 127 13.69 42.47 -10.80
CA THR A 127 14.20 41.68 -11.93
C THR A 127 13.25 41.66 -13.14
N GLY A 128 11.93 41.58 -12.93
CA GLY A 128 10.91 41.74 -13.97
C GLY A 128 10.56 40.45 -14.74
N GLU A 129 10.58 39.30 -14.07
CA GLU A 129 10.20 37.98 -14.60
C GLU A 129 8.68 37.83 -14.82
N GLY A 130 7.87 38.58 -14.08
CA GLY A 130 6.42 38.47 -14.02
C GLY A 130 5.97 37.32 -13.09
N PHE A 131 4.86 37.52 -12.37
CA PHE A 131 4.30 36.52 -11.46
C PHE A 131 2.77 36.50 -11.54
N VAL A 132 2.17 35.37 -11.17
CA VAL A 132 0.71 35.17 -11.09
C VAL A 132 0.28 35.04 -9.63
N GLU A 133 -0.87 35.60 -9.27
CA GLU A 133 -1.42 35.52 -7.91
C GLU A 133 -1.52 34.07 -7.36
N PRO A 134 -1.44 33.90 -6.02
CA PRO A 134 -1.54 32.59 -5.38
C PRO A 134 -2.80 31.82 -5.82
N GLN A 135 -2.59 30.59 -6.29
CA GLN A 135 -3.67 29.71 -6.73
C GLN A 135 -4.16 28.85 -5.58
N LYS A 136 -5.48 28.84 -5.36
CA LYS A 136 -6.09 27.99 -4.33
C LYS A 136 -5.91 26.52 -4.68
N MET A 137 -5.28 25.76 -3.79
CA MET A 137 -5.08 24.33 -3.99
C MET A 137 -6.33 23.55 -3.51
N PRO A 138 -6.99 22.76 -4.38
CA PRO A 138 -8.20 22.01 -4.01
C PRO A 138 -7.99 21.09 -2.79
N GLU A 139 -9.02 20.89 -1.96
CA GLU A 139 -8.94 20.00 -0.78
C GLU A 139 -8.88 18.51 -1.16
N TYR A 140 -9.35 18.19 -2.35
CA TYR A 140 -9.27 16.89 -3.00
C TYR A 140 -9.22 17.08 -4.52
N GLY A 141 -8.75 16.06 -5.23
CA GLY A 141 -8.67 16.11 -6.69
C GLY A 141 -8.00 14.88 -7.28
N ILE A 142 -7.90 14.88 -8.61
CA ILE A 142 -7.19 13.85 -9.36
C ILE A 142 -5.76 14.32 -9.59
N HIS A 143 -4.78 13.44 -9.35
CA HIS A 143 -3.37 13.73 -9.59
C HIS A 143 -2.99 13.43 -11.05
N GLY A 144 -2.52 14.45 -11.75
CA GLY A 144 -2.08 14.33 -13.15
C GLY A 144 -3.18 13.86 -14.11
N GLU A 145 -2.77 13.57 -15.34
CA GLU A 145 -3.64 12.97 -16.35
C GLU A 145 -3.11 11.58 -16.70
N ARG A 146 -4.01 10.59 -16.67
CA ARG A 146 -3.68 9.19 -16.96
C ARG A 146 -4.52 8.66 -18.12
N PRO A 147 -3.99 7.75 -18.96
CA PRO A 147 -4.74 7.20 -20.07
C PRO A 147 -5.93 6.37 -19.55
N PHE A 148 -7.11 6.64 -20.10
CA PHE A 148 -8.31 5.86 -19.80
C PHE A 148 -8.67 4.99 -20.99
N VAL A 149 -8.82 3.69 -20.76
CA VAL A 149 -9.23 2.70 -21.76
C VAL A 149 -10.59 2.12 -21.35
N GLU A 150 -11.58 2.31 -22.22
CA GLU A 150 -12.93 1.77 -22.02
C GLU A 150 -12.90 0.23 -21.92
N GLY A 151 -13.72 -0.31 -21.02
CA GLY A 151 -13.84 -1.76 -20.79
C GLY A 151 -12.76 -2.36 -19.88
N ARG A 152 -11.77 -1.58 -19.44
CA ARG A 152 -10.85 -2.00 -18.36
C ARG A 152 -11.41 -1.64 -16.98
N PRO A 153 -11.19 -2.48 -15.95
CA PRO A 153 -11.54 -2.10 -14.59
C PRO A 153 -10.71 -0.89 -14.14
N THR A 154 -11.28 -0.05 -13.28
CA THR A 154 -10.61 1.14 -12.76
C THR A 154 -10.20 0.94 -11.30
N VAL A 155 -8.90 1.08 -11.00
CA VAL A 155 -8.38 1.03 -9.63
C VAL A 155 -8.05 2.45 -9.18
N GLY A 156 -8.71 2.90 -8.10
CA GLY A 156 -8.37 4.16 -7.44
C GLY A 156 -7.10 4.02 -6.61
N VAL A 157 -6.25 5.05 -6.60
CA VAL A 157 -5.12 5.16 -5.67
C VAL A 157 -5.30 6.42 -4.85
N LEU A 158 -5.77 6.26 -3.62
CA LEU A 158 -6.10 7.36 -2.72
C LEU A 158 -4.96 7.66 -1.75
N PHE A 159 -4.45 8.89 -1.79
CA PHE A 159 -3.30 9.33 -0.99
C PHE A 159 -3.51 10.72 -0.37
N TYR A 160 -2.66 11.09 0.60
CA TYR A 160 -2.82 12.36 1.31
C TYR A 160 -2.50 13.57 0.42
N ARG A 161 -3.34 14.61 0.50
CA ARG A 161 -3.13 15.92 -0.13
C ARG A 161 -1.76 16.53 0.21
N ALA A 162 -1.19 16.23 1.37
CA ALA A 162 0.14 16.70 1.74
C ALA A 162 1.24 16.22 0.76
N HIS A 163 1.08 15.03 0.16
CA HIS A 163 1.99 14.55 -0.89
C HIS A 163 1.81 15.33 -2.19
N GLU A 164 0.57 15.66 -2.56
CA GLU A 164 0.29 16.53 -3.72
C GLU A 164 0.93 17.91 -3.55
N LEU A 165 0.72 18.53 -2.38
CA LEU A 165 1.28 19.85 -2.09
C LEU A 165 2.81 19.86 -2.02
N SER A 166 3.43 18.77 -1.59
CA SER A 166 4.89 18.66 -1.53
C SER A 166 5.52 18.26 -2.86
N GLY A 167 4.74 17.81 -3.84
CA GLY A 167 5.26 17.18 -5.06
C GLY A 167 5.91 15.80 -4.83
N ASN A 168 5.77 15.23 -3.63
CA ASN A 168 6.28 13.89 -3.31
C ASN A 168 5.25 12.83 -3.73
N THR A 169 4.98 12.73 -5.03
CA THR A 169 3.94 11.86 -5.61
C THR A 169 4.50 10.67 -6.39
N ALA A 170 5.82 10.58 -6.56
CA ALA A 170 6.46 9.52 -7.38
C ALA A 170 6.13 8.09 -6.93
N PHE A 171 5.85 7.86 -5.64
CA PHE A 171 5.43 6.55 -5.14
C PHE A 171 4.00 6.18 -5.59
N VAL A 172 3.11 7.17 -5.70
CA VAL A 172 1.77 7.02 -6.27
C VAL A 172 1.88 6.69 -7.75
N ASP A 173 2.79 7.38 -8.45
CA ASP A 173 3.00 7.17 -9.88
C ASP A 173 3.48 5.76 -10.19
N THR A 174 4.46 5.27 -9.43
CA THR A 174 4.96 3.89 -9.55
C THR A 174 3.84 2.85 -9.37
N LEU A 175 2.93 3.05 -8.40
CA LEU A 175 1.81 2.14 -8.18
C LEU A 175 0.79 2.21 -9.33
N CYS A 176 0.49 3.40 -9.83
CA CYS A 176 -0.41 3.57 -10.95
C CYS A 176 0.14 2.94 -12.24
N ASP A 177 1.44 3.11 -12.51
CA ASP A 177 2.11 2.46 -13.65
C ASP A 177 2.03 0.93 -13.51
N ALA A 178 2.18 0.39 -12.30
CA ALA A 178 2.02 -1.03 -12.04
C ALA A 178 0.58 -1.54 -12.25
N ILE A 179 -0.43 -0.74 -11.89
CA ILE A 179 -1.85 -1.03 -12.17
C ILE A 179 -2.11 -1.08 -13.68
N GLU A 180 -1.60 -0.10 -14.41
CA GLU A 180 -1.74 -0.01 -15.87
C GLU A 180 -1.05 -1.18 -16.58
N ALA A 181 0.13 -1.57 -16.12
CA ALA A 181 0.87 -2.74 -16.60
C ALA A 181 0.10 -4.06 -16.38
N LYS A 182 -0.81 -4.12 -15.41
CA LYS A 182 -1.71 -5.25 -15.16
C LYS A 182 -3.02 -5.19 -15.94
N GLY A 183 -3.20 -4.17 -16.80
CA GLY A 183 -4.35 -4.06 -17.69
C GLY A 183 -5.59 -3.43 -17.06
N ALA A 184 -5.43 -2.59 -16.03
CA ALA A 184 -6.49 -1.77 -15.46
C ALA A 184 -6.24 -0.27 -15.75
N ASN A 185 -7.25 0.57 -15.54
CA ASN A 185 -7.09 2.03 -15.50
C ASN A 185 -6.67 2.43 -14.08
N ALA A 186 -5.70 3.33 -13.94
CA ALA A 186 -5.33 3.92 -12.66
C ALA A 186 -6.01 5.29 -12.48
N LEU A 187 -6.64 5.51 -11.32
CA LEU A 187 -7.25 6.79 -10.95
C LEU A 187 -6.60 7.31 -9.65
N PRO A 188 -5.49 8.06 -9.72
CA PRO A 188 -4.86 8.62 -8.54
C PRO A 188 -5.66 9.82 -8.01
N VAL A 189 -6.08 9.75 -6.75
CA VAL A 189 -6.92 10.75 -6.08
C VAL A 189 -6.23 11.19 -4.80
N TYR A 190 -6.16 12.50 -4.56
CA TYR A 190 -5.69 13.02 -3.28
C TYR A 190 -6.84 13.59 -2.46
N CYS A 191 -6.72 13.53 -1.13
CA CYS A 191 -7.62 14.22 -0.20
C CYS A 191 -6.90 14.59 1.10
N GLY A 192 -7.38 15.61 1.82
CA GLY A 192 -6.88 15.93 3.16
C GLY A 192 -7.25 14.88 4.21
N SER A 193 -8.50 14.40 4.18
CA SER A 193 -9.00 13.35 5.05
C SER A 193 -10.20 12.67 4.37
N LEU A 194 -10.42 11.39 4.68
CA LEU A 194 -11.67 10.71 4.38
C LEU A 194 -12.77 11.02 5.40
N ARG A 195 -12.41 11.57 6.56
CA ARG A 195 -13.37 11.90 7.62
C ARG A 195 -14.06 13.22 7.30
N GLY A 196 -15.39 13.18 7.19
CA GLY A 196 -16.19 14.35 6.85
C GLY A 196 -15.82 14.92 5.48
N ALA A 197 -15.36 14.07 4.57
CA ALA A 197 -14.95 14.48 3.24
C ALA A 197 -16.15 15.00 2.43
N ASP A 198 -15.86 15.91 1.51
CA ASP A 198 -16.85 16.49 0.61
C ASP A 198 -17.47 15.41 -0.30
N ALA A 199 -18.76 15.58 -0.64
CA ALA A 199 -19.48 14.63 -1.49
C ALA A 199 -18.81 14.43 -2.87
N GLY A 200 -18.19 15.48 -3.43
CA GLY A 200 -17.49 15.40 -4.71
C GLY A 200 -16.27 14.47 -4.69
N LEU A 201 -15.65 14.23 -3.52
CA LEU A 201 -14.61 13.19 -3.40
C LEU A 201 -15.20 11.81 -3.66
N TYR A 202 -16.34 11.49 -3.03
CA TYR A 202 -17.00 10.20 -3.20
C TYR A 202 -17.57 10.02 -4.62
N GLU A 203 -18.00 11.10 -5.29
CA GLU A 203 -18.36 11.05 -6.71
C GLU A 203 -17.16 10.63 -7.59
N ILE A 204 -15.95 11.11 -7.30
CA ILE A 204 -14.73 10.68 -7.99
C ILE A 204 -14.42 9.22 -7.67
N LEU A 205 -14.46 8.83 -6.39
CA LEU A 205 -14.16 7.46 -5.94
C LEU A 205 -15.19 6.43 -6.44
N GLY A 206 -16.45 6.82 -6.61
CA GLY A 206 -17.51 5.97 -7.16
C GLY A 206 -17.30 5.55 -8.61
N ARG A 207 -16.27 6.09 -9.29
CA ARG A 207 -15.83 5.68 -10.63
C ARG A 207 -14.88 4.47 -10.62
N THR A 208 -14.50 4.00 -9.43
CA THR A 208 -13.55 2.90 -9.25
C THR A 208 -14.27 1.56 -9.09
N ASP A 209 -13.57 0.47 -9.39
CA ASP A 209 -14.00 -0.91 -9.17
C ASP A 209 -13.27 -1.55 -7.97
N ALA A 210 -12.14 -0.97 -7.57
CA ALA A 210 -11.41 -1.24 -6.33
C ALA A 210 -10.61 0.02 -5.95
N LEU A 211 -10.32 0.17 -4.66
CA LEU A 211 -9.61 1.34 -4.13
C LEU A 211 -8.38 0.90 -3.34
N VAL A 212 -7.19 1.33 -3.74
CA VAL A 212 -6.00 1.26 -2.88
C VAL A 212 -5.92 2.55 -2.08
N ALA A 213 -6.13 2.45 -0.76
CA ALA A 213 -6.07 3.58 0.16
C ALA A 213 -4.77 3.56 0.96
N THR A 214 -4.06 4.69 0.98
CA THR A 214 -2.91 4.94 1.86
C THR A 214 -3.24 5.96 2.95
N VAL A 215 -4.38 6.64 2.83
CA VAL A 215 -4.90 7.57 3.84
C VAL A 215 -5.68 6.83 4.92
N LEU A 216 -5.59 7.31 6.16
CA LEU A 216 -6.43 6.79 7.24
C LEU A 216 -7.85 7.32 7.07
N ALA A 217 -8.86 6.45 7.17
CA ALA A 217 -10.26 6.87 7.26
C ALA A 217 -10.77 6.94 8.70
N ALA A 218 -10.05 6.33 9.64
CA ALA A 218 -10.55 6.04 10.97
C ALA A 218 -11.21 7.20 11.73
N GLY A 219 -12.54 7.05 11.87
CA GLY A 219 -13.26 7.04 13.14
C GLY A 219 -13.68 8.40 13.72
N GLY A 220 -14.83 8.46 14.39
CA GLY A 220 -15.36 9.65 15.08
C GLY A 220 -14.41 10.22 16.14
N THR A 221 -14.82 11.25 16.87
CA THR A 221 -13.96 11.90 17.89
C THR A 221 -13.45 10.93 18.97
N HIS A 222 -14.01 9.72 19.07
CA HIS A 222 -13.73 8.70 20.08
C HIS A 222 -13.18 7.36 19.53
N ALA A 223 -12.51 7.37 18.37
CA ALA A 223 -11.87 6.19 17.77
C ALA A 223 -11.02 5.35 18.77
N SER A 224 -10.39 5.99 19.76
CA SER A 224 -9.58 5.34 20.79
C SER A 224 -10.38 4.53 21.83
N GLN A 225 -11.72 4.59 21.81
CA GLN A 225 -12.60 3.88 22.74
C GLN A 225 -13.38 2.73 22.08
N ALA A 226 -13.24 2.56 20.76
CA ALA A 226 -13.87 1.47 20.03
C ALA A 226 -13.26 0.13 20.47
N SER A 227 -14.10 -0.75 21.03
CA SER A 227 -13.71 -2.09 21.50
C SER A 227 -14.94 -3.01 21.46
N ALA A 228 -14.70 -4.33 21.49
CA ALA A 228 -15.78 -5.31 21.48
C ALA A 228 -16.76 -5.07 22.65
N GLY A 229 -18.03 -4.77 22.34
CA GLY A 229 -19.09 -4.44 23.31
C GLY A 229 -19.18 -2.97 23.70
N GLY A 230 -18.43 -2.08 23.05
CA GLY A 230 -18.55 -0.62 23.13
C GLY A 230 -19.58 -0.04 22.14
N ASP A 231 -19.62 1.29 22.04
CA ASP A 231 -20.58 2.00 21.18
C ASP A 231 -20.12 1.98 19.71
N GLU A 232 -20.71 1.11 18.89
CA GLU A 232 -20.42 0.98 17.45
C GLU A 232 -20.75 2.27 16.66
N GLU A 233 -21.68 3.11 17.16
CA GLU A 233 -22.08 4.37 16.52
C GLU A 233 -20.95 5.44 16.48
N ALA A 234 -19.84 5.22 17.19
CA ALA A 234 -18.68 6.13 17.16
C ALA A 234 -17.77 5.95 15.93
N TRP A 235 -17.97 4.90 15.13
CA TRP A 235 -17.15 4.56 13.96
C TRP A 235 -17.98 4.60 12.67
N ASP A 236 -18.09 5.77 12.05
CA ASP A 236 -18.84 5.95 10.81
C ASP A 236 -17.97 5.69 9.57
N ILE A 237 -18.15 4.51 8.96
CA ILE A 237 -17.55 4.10 7.69
C ILE A 237 -18.54 4.19 6.51
N GLY A 238 -19.74 4.75 6.73
CA GLY A 238 -20.87 4.65 5.80
C GLY A 238 -20.52 5.09 4.38
N ALA A 239 -19.83 6.21 4.23
CA ALA A 239 -19.50 6.74 2.91
C ALA A 239 -18.48 5.89 2.12
N LEU A 240 -17.61 5.10 2.78
CA LEU A 240 -16.76 4.13 2.10
C LEU A 240 -17.52 2.85 1.77
N ALA A 241 -18.39 2.40 2.68
CA ALA A 241 -19.23 1.22 2.46
C ALA A 241 -20.21 1.43 1.29
N ASP A 242 -20.75 2.65 1.15
CA ASP A 242 -21.67 3.03 0.06
C ASP A 242 -21.04 2.98 -1.34
N LEU A 243 -19.70 2.97 -1.43
CA LEU A 243 -19.01 2.78 -2.72
C LEU A 243 -19.17 1.35 -3.25
N ASP A 244 -19.42 0.37 -2.39
CA ASP A 244 -19.58 -1.05 -2.74
C ASP A 244 -18.44 -1.59 -3.63
N VAL A 245 -17.20 -1.30 -3.22
CA VAL A 245 -15.97 -1.78 -3.87
C VAL A 245 -14.96 -2.30 -2.85
N PRO A 246 -14.08 -3.24 -3.23
CA PRO A 246 -12.98 -3.65 -2.37
C PRO A 246 -12.05 -2.47 -2.06
N VAL A 247 -11.87 -2.18 -0.78
CA VAL A 247 -10.90 -1.18 -0.30
C VAL A 247 -9.69 -1.91 0.26
N LEU A 248 -8.54 -1.69 -0.37
CA LEU A 248 -7.27 -2.31 -0.06
C LEU A 248 -6.36 -1.30 0.63
N GLN A 249 -5.74 -1.70 1.74
CA GLN A 249 -4.74 -0.89 2.41
C GLN A 249 -3.40 -1.05 1.70
N GLY A 250 -2.90 0.02 1.08
CA GLY A 250 -1.53 0.10 0.57
C GLY A 250 -0.61 0.65 1.66
N LEU A 251 0.38 -0.13 2.10
CA LEU A 251 1.22 0.25 3.22
C LEU A 251 2.39 1.12 2.74
N CYS A 252 2.52 2.31 3.33
CA CYS A 252 3.61 3.27 3.12
C CYS A 252 4.38 3.43 4.43
N LEU A 253 5.42 2.61 4.64
CA LEU A 253 6.07 2.48 5.94
C LEU A 253 6.85 3.74 6.31
N THR A 254 6.89 3.99 7.62
CA THR A 254 7.64 5.13 8.19
C THR A 254 9.11 4.82 8.45
N SER A 255 9.54 3.58 8.17
CA SER A 255 10.93 3.12 8.13
C SER A 255 11.47 3.09 6.69
N SER A 256 12.80 3.06 6.56
CA SER A 256 13.45 2.81 5.27
C SER A 256 13.22 1.37 4.79
N ARG A 257 13.41 1.16 3.48
CA ARG A 257 13.35 -0.16 2.86
C ARG A 257 14.44 -1.08 3.42
N GLU A 258 15.64 -0.56 3.65
CA GLU A 258 16.74 -1.32 4.25
C GLU A 258 16.38 -1.81 5.66
N ALA A 259 15.81 -0.94 6.49
CA ALA A 259 15.40 -1.30 7.84
C ALA A 259 14.26 -2.34 7.83
N TRP A 260 13.35 -2.27 6.85
CA TRP A 260 12.30 -3.27 6.66
C TRP A 260 12.87 -4.64 6.26
N ASP A 261 13.80 -4.65 5.30
CA ASP A 261 14.43 -5.86 4.76
C ASP A 261 15.25 -6.61 5.84
N ALA A 262 15.90 -5.86 6.74
CA ALA A 262 16.67 -6.40 7.85
C ALA A 262 15.84 -6.79 9.08
N SER A 263 14.51 -6.62 9.06
CA SER A 263 13.66 -6.79 10.24
C SER A 263 12.84 -8.09 10.23
N ASP A 264 12.98 -8.89 11.29
CA ASP A 264 12.13 -10.07 11.51
C ASP A 264 10.68 -9.71 11.89
N ALA A 265 10.44 -8.49 12.37
CA ALA A 265 9.12 -8.02 12.79
C ALA A 265 8.30 -7.45 11.63
N ALA A 266 8.95 -7.13 10.50
CA ALA A 266 8.43 -6.46 9.31
C ALA A 266 7.82 -5.06 9.51
N LEU A 267 7.10 -4.77 10.59
CA LEU A 267 6.46 -3.46 10.82
C LEU A 267 6.89 -2.84 12.15
N SER A 268 7.06 -1.51 12.15
CA SER A 268 7.18 -0.77 13.41
C SER A 268 5.86 -0.87 14.20
N PRO A 269 5.87 -0.77 15.54
CA PRO A 269 4.63 -0.77 16.32
C PRO A 269 3.64 0.32 15.90
N MET A 270 4.16 1.47 15.45
CA MET A 270 3.34 2.56 14.94
C MET A 270 2.70 2.20 13.60
N ASP A 271 3.44 1.62 12.66
CA ASP A 271 2.90 1.19 11.36
C ASP A 271 1.92 0.03 11.52
N ALA A 272 2.17 -0.92 12.41
CA ALA A 272 1.24 -2.00 12.72
C ALA A 272 -0.10 -1.46 13.27
N ALA A 273 -0.04 -0.45 14.16
CA ALA A 273 -1.25 0.17 14.69
C ALA A 273 -1.97 1.02 13.63
N MET A 274 -1.26 1.93 12.97
CA MET A 274 -1.85 2.92 12.08
C MET A 274 -2.21 2.35 10.71
N GLN A 275 -1.43 1.41 10.17
CA GLN A 275 -1.60 0.93 8.79
C GLN A 275 -2.15 -0.49 8.69
N VAL A 276 -2.38 -1.18 9.81
CA VAL A 276 -3.00 -2.52 9.82
C VAL A 276 -4.19 -2.54 10.76
N ALA A 277 -3.95 -2.47 12.08
CA ALA A 277 -4.99 -2.69 13.07
C ALA A 277 -6.15 -1.68 12.95
N ILE A 278 -5.86 -0.39 12.81
CA ILE A 278 -6.89 0.65 12.65
C ILE A 278 -7.65 0.49 11.31
N PRO A 279 -6.98 0.37 10.16
CA PRO A 279 -7.61 0.05 8.87
C PRO A 279 -8.49 -1.21 8.84
N GLU A 280 -8.22 -2.22 9.67
CA GLU A 280 -9.08 -3.41 9.78
C GLU A 280 -10.47 -3.06 10.34
N PHE A 281 -10.59 -2.06 11.22
CA PHE A 281 -11.91 -1.58 11.70
C PHE A 281 -12.71 -0.91 10.57
N ASP A 282 -12.04 -0.38 9.54
CA ASP A 282 -12.69 0.14 8.34
C ASP A 282 -13.12 -0.97 7.36
N GLY A 283 -12.84 -2.24 7.67
CA GLY A 283 -13.11 -3.38 6.78
C GLY A 283 -12.15 -3.48 5.59
N ARG A 284 -10.99 -2.80 5.65
CA ARG A 284 -10.02 -2.80 4.54
C ARG A 284 -9.25 -4.10 4.45
N LEU A 285 -8.94 -4.49 3.22
CA LEU A 285 -8.09 -5.64 2.91
C LEU A 285 -6.62 -5.24 3.04
N ILE A 286 -5.92 -5.77 4.04
CA ILE A 286 -4.50 -5.48 4.26
C ILE A 286 -3.65 -6.17 3.18
N THR A 287 -2.80 -5.39 2.50
CA THR A 287 -1.94 -5.91 1.42
C THR A 287 -0.49 -6.05 1.89
N VAL A 288 0.46 -5.34 1.25
CA VAL A 288 1.89 -5.36 1.58
C VAL A 288 2.47 -3.94 1.56
N PRO A 289 3.60 -3.71 2.26
CA PRO A 289 4.43 -2.52 2.08
C PRO A 289 4.83 -2.34 0.63
N PHE A 290 4.52 -1.19 0.05
CA PHE A 290 4.96 -0.84 -1.32
C PHE A 290 5.76 0.46 -1.38
N SER A 291 5.75 1.24 -0.31
CA SER A 291 6.54 2.47 -0.20
C SER A 291 7.18 2.58 1.18
N PHE A 292 8.35 3.20 1.21
CA PHE A 292 9.20 3.32 2.39
C PHE A 292 9.66 4.77 2.53
N LYS A 293 9.82 5.21 3.78
CA LYS A 293 10.32 6.54 4.09
C LYS A 293 11.85 6.54 4.04
N GLU A 294 12.38 7.21 3.03
CA GLU A 294 13.81 7.33 2.78
C GLU A 294 14.32 8.74 3.11
N GLN A 295 15.61 8.82 3.41
CA GLN A 295 16.30 10.11 3.48
C GLN A 295 16.47 10.65 2.05
N GLY A 296 15.78 11.74 1.74
CA GLY A 296 15.88 12.39 0.44
C GLY A 296 17.04 13.40 0.36
N PRO A 297 17.22 14.03 -0.80
CA PRO A 297 18.14 15.17 -0.94
C PRO A 297 17.87 16.27 0.10
N ASP A 298 18.92 17.00 0.48
CA ASP A 298 18.90 18.10 1.45
C ASP A 298 18.34 17.70 2.83
N ASP A 299 18.51 16.42 3.17
CA ASP A 299 18.03 15.80 4.40
C ASP A 299 16.52 15.93 4.64
N VAL A 300 15.75 16.00 3.55
CA VAL A 300 14.29 16.04 3.59
C VAL A 300 13.71 14.65 3.29
N PRO A 301 13.00 14.03 4.24
CA PRO A 301 12.46 12.68 4.04
C PRO A 301 11.45 12.61 2.89
N VAL A 302 11.51 11.53 2.11
CA VAL A 302 10.63 11.27 0.97
C VAL A 302 10.04 9.86 1.05
N TYR A 303 8.94 9.62 0.35
CA TYR A 303 8.39 8.28 0.21
C TYR A 303 8.81 7.72 -1.14
N VAL A 304 9.52 6.61 -1.12
CA VAL A 304 10.01 5.93 -2.32
C VAL A 304 9.25 4.63 -2.46
N ALA A 305 8.74 4.34 -3.65
CA ALA A 305 8.08 3.06 -3.92
C ALA A 305 9.13 1.97 -4.22
N ASP A 306 8.86 0.75 -3.75
CA ASP A 306 9.48 -0.46 -4.26
C ASP A 306 8.66 -0.98 -5.45
N PRO A 307 9.21 -1.00 -6.68
CA PRO A 307 8.43 -1.36 -7.87
C PRO A 307 7.87 -2.78 -7.85
N GLU A 308 8.59 -3.75 -7.26
CA GLU A 308 8.14 -5.13 -7.23
C GLU A 308 6.97 -5.28 -6.24
N ARG A 309 7.07 -4.62 -5.09
CA ARG A 309 5.97 -4.58 -4.12
C ARG A 309 4.77 -3.80 -4.62
N ALA A 310 4.98 -2.69 -5.34
CA ALA A 310 3.92 -1.95 -6.02
C ALA A 310 3.19 -2.84 -7.03
N ALA A 311 3.92 -3.68 -7.80
CA ALA A 311 3.33 -4.66 -8.69
C ALA A 311 2.53 -5.75 -7.96
N ARG A 312 2.91 -6.10 -6.72
CA ARG A 312 2.12 -7.00 -5.86
C ARG A 312 0.81 -6.36 -5.43
N VAL A 313 0.83 -5.12 -4.91
CA VAL A 313 -0.39 -4.39 -4.52
C VAL A 313 -1.31 -4.19 -5.72
N ALA A 314 -0.76 -3.75 -6.86
CA ALA A 314 -1.48 -3.60 -8.11
C ALA A 314 -2.13 -4.92 -8.56
N GLY A 315 -1.39 -6.04 -8.50
CA GLY A 315 -1.92 -7.36 -8.86
C GLY A 315 -3.12 -7.79 -7.99
N ILE A 316 -3.06 -7.53 -6.68
CA ILE A 316 -4.18 -7.81 -5.76
C ILE A 316 -5.37 -6.92 -6.10
N ALA A 317 -5.15 -5.60 -6.22
CA ALA A 317 -6.22 -4.64 -6.50
C ALA A 317 -6.92 -4.91 -7.84
N VAL A 318 -6.16 -5.22 -8.90
CA VAL A 318 -6.71 -5.50 -10.22
C VAL A 318 -7.53 -6.80 -10.23
N ARG A 319 -7.08 -7.86 -9.53
CA ARG A 319 -7.88 -9.10 -9.41
C ARG A 319 -9.20 -8.84 -8.70
N HIS A 320 -9.17 -8.10 -7.58
CA HIS A 320 -10.39 -7.69 -6.88
C HIS A 320 -11.33 -6.86 -7.77
N ALA A 321 -10.80 -5.91 -8.52
CA ALA A 321 -11.59 -5.10 -9.44
C ALA A 321 -12.21 -5.94 -10.58
N GLN A 322 -11.51 -6.95 -11.07
CA GLN A 322 -12.01 -7.85 -12.14
C GLN A 322 -13.19 -8.72 -11.70
N LEU A 323 -13.29 -9.08 -10.42
CA LEU A 323 -14.37 -9.93 -9.90
C LEU A 323 -15.77 -9.33 -10.13
N LYS A 324 -15.88 -8.00 -10.13
CA LYS A 324 -17.14 -7.27 -10.39
C LYS A 324 -17.61 -7.45 -11.85
N HIS A 325 -16.68 -7.55 -12.78
CA HIS A 325 -16.95 -7.60 -14.22
C HIS A 325 -17.09 -9.02 -14.77
N LYS A 326 -16.54 -10.03 -14.08
CA LYS A 326 -16.60 -11.41 -14.54
C LYS A 326 -17.99 -12.03 -14.26
N PRO A 327 -18.68 -12.63 -15.25
CA PRO A 327 -19.92 -13.35 -15.01
C PRO A 327 -19.72 -14.52 -14.05
N ASN A 328 -20.70 -14.78 -13.16
CA ASN A 328 -20.60 -15.88 -12.19
C ASN A 328 -20.43 -17.25 -12.85
N THR A 329 -20.97 -17.45 -14.05
CA THR A 329 -20.81 -18.70 -14.83
C THR A 329 -19.35 -18.98 -15.18
N ASP A 330 -18.53 -17.93 -15.31
CA ASP A 330 -17.15 -18.01 -15.80
C ASP A 330 -16.14 -17.92 -14.66
N LYS A 331 -16.58 -17.54 -13.45
CA LYS A 331 -15.75 -17.48 -12.25
C LYS A 331 -15.30 -18.87 -11.81
N LYS A 332 -14.02 -18.98 -11.48
CA LYS A 332 -13.38 -20.18 -10.95
C LYS A 332 -13.00 -19.99 -9.49
N LEU A 333 -13.43 -20.91 -8.63
CA LEU A 333 -13.27 -20.79 -7.18
C LEU A 333 -12.52 -21.97 -6.60
N ALA A 334 -11.75 -21.72 -5.54
CA ALA A 334 -11.09 -22.75 -4.77
C ALA A 334 -11.60 -22.75 -3.33
N LEU A 335 -12.11 -23.88 -2.87
CA LEU A 335 -12.45 -24.15 -1.47
C LEU A 335 -11.34 -25.01 -0.86
N VAL A 336 -10.47 -24.40 -0.05
CA VAL A 336 -9.30 -25.06 0.53
C VAL A 336 -9.58 -25.44 1.97
N PHE A 337 -9.55 -26.74 2.27
CA PHE A 337 -9.80 -27.27 3.60
C PHE A 337 -8.49 -27.42 4.38
N THR A 338 -8.47 -26.91 5.61
CA THR A 338 -7.34 -27.12 6.52
C THR A 338 -7.23 -28.60 6.89
N ALA A 339 -6.01 -29.11 7.00
CA ALA A 339 -5.74 -30.47 7.46
C ALA A 339 -4.47 -30.50 8.31
N TYR A 340 -4.63 -30.22 9.61
CA TYR A 340 -3.54 -30.33 10.57
C TYR A 340 -4.01 -30.96 11.90
N PRO A 341 -3.33 -32.01 12.38
CA PRO A 341 -2.37 -32.88 11.66
C PRO A 341 -3.00 -33.56 10.42
N THR A 342 -2.21 -34.21 9.56
CA THR A 342 -2.65 -34.74 8.24
C THR A 342 -3.55 -35.97 8.27
N LYS A 343 -4.01 -36.42 9.45
CA LYS A 343 -4.89 -37.59 9.58
C LYS A 343 -6.24 -37.35 8.93
N HIS A 344 -6.83 -38.40 8.34
CA HIS A 344 -8.15 -38.31 7.70
C HIS A 344 -9.24 -37.73 8.62
N SER A 345 -9.21 -38.04 9.91
CA SER A 345 -10.15 -37.51 10.91
C SER A 345 -10.02 -36.00 11.18
N ARG A 346 -9.04 -35.32 10.57
CA ARG A 346 -8.73 -33.90 10.75
C ARG A 346 -8.92 -33.07 9.49
N VAL A 347 -9.32 -33.68 8.36
CA VAL A 347 -9.58 -32.93 7.12
C VAL A 347 -10.79 -32.02 7.34
N GLY A 348 -10.61 -30.72 7.06
CA GLY A 348 -11.62 -29.69 7.29
C GLY A 348 -11.84 -29.36 8.77
N ASN A 349 -10.89 -29.69 9.67
CA ASN A 349 -11.07 -29.38 11.10
C ASN A 349 -11.05 -27.86 11.34
N ALA A 350 -12.19 -27.32 11.78
CA ALA A 350 -12.40 -25.92 12.11
C ALA A 350 -13.11 -25.80 13.47
N VAL A 351 -12.68 -24.84 14.29
CA VAL A 351 -13.21 -24.69 15.65
C VAL A 351 -14.65 -24.19 15.59
N GLY A 352 -15.59 -25.01 16.07
CA GLY A 352 -17.01 -24.64 16.17
C GLY A 352 -17.78 -24.64 14.84
N LEU A 353 -17.21 -25.18 13.76
CA LEU A 353 -17.82 -25.22 12.43
C LEU A 353 -17.92 -26.65 11.91
N ASP A 354 -19.09 -27.04 11.43
CA ASP A 354 -19.27 -28.26 10.63
C ASP A 354 -18.84 -27.98 9.20
N THR A 355 -17.53 -28.11 8.94
CA THR A 355 -16.93 -27.74 7.65
C THR A 355 -17.51 -28.52 6.47
N PRO A 356 -17.69 -29.86 6.52
CA PRO A 356 -18.27 -30.59 5.40
C PRO A 356 -19.71 -30.16 5.10
N ALA A 357 -20.57 -29.99 6.11
CA ALA A 357 -21.93 -29.52 5.89
C ALA A 357 -21.97 -28.08 5.38
N SER A 358 -21.12 -27.21 5.92
CA SER A 358 -21.02 -25.80 5.52
C SER A 358 -20.56 -25.67 4.07
N ALA A 359 -19.60 -26.49 3.64
CA ALA A 359 -19.12 -26.49 2.26
C ALA A 359 -20.21 -26.89 1.26
N VAL A 360 -21.02 -27.91 1.58
CA VAL A 360 -22.19 -28.27 0.73
C VAL A 360 -23.17 -27.10 0.62
N GLN A 361 -23.47 -26.41 1.73
CA GLN A 361 -24.33 -25.22 1.70
C GLN A 361 -23.75 -24.08 0.86
N VAL A 362 -22.43 -23.87 0.90
CA VAL A 362 -21.74 -22.91 0.03
C VAL A 362 -21.86 -23.33 -1.44
N LEU A 363 -21.67 -24.61 -1.77
CA LEU A 363 -21.82 -25.13 -3.13
C LEU A 363 -23.26 -24.96 -3.65
N ASP A 364 -24.27 -25.24 -2.81
CA ASP A 364 -25.68 -25.02 -3.14
C ASP A 364 -25.96 -23.53 -3.41
N ALA A 365 -25.46 -22.64 -2.54
CA ALA A 365 -25.62 -21.20 -2.68
C ALA A 365 -24.92 -20.66 -3.95
N LEU A 366 -23.71 -21.12 -4.25
CA LEU A 366 -23.01 -20.80 -5.49
C LEU A 366 -23.78 -21.29 -6.71
N LYS A 367 -24.34 -22.51 -6.69
CA LYS A 367 -25.17 -23.00 -7.79
C LYS A 367 -26.40 -22.13 -8.01
N ALA A 368 -27.08 -21.75 -6.93
CA ALA A 368 -28.24 -20.85 -6.98
C ALA A 368 -27.89 -19.45 -7.49
N ALA A 369 -26.70 -18.95 -7.18
CA ALA A 369 -26.16 -17.67 -7.67
C ALA A 369 -25.62 -17.71 -9.11
N GLY A 370 -25.77 -18.84 -9.81
CA GLY A 370 -25.43 -18.99 -11.24
C GLY A 370 -23.99 -19.38 -11.52
N TYR A 371 -23.23 -19.84 -10.52
CA TYR A 371 -21.88 -20.37 -10.75
C TYR A 371 -21.91 -21.73 -11.45
N SER A 372 -20.88 -22.00 -12.26
CA SER A 372 -20.77 -23.26 -13.01
C SER A 372 -20.28 -24.40 -12.10
N LEU A 373 -21.24 -25.19 -11.62
CA LEU A 373 -21.05 -26.34 -10.74
C LEU A 373 -21.71 -27.60 -11.31
N THR A 374 -21.02 -28.73 -11.25
CA THR A 374 -21.47 -30.05 -11.72
C THR A 374 -21.13 -31.15 -10.73
N GLU A 375 -22.01 -32.13 -10.58
CA GLU A 375 -21.73 -33.44 -9.93
C GLU A 375 -21.18 -33.39 -8.48
N TYR A 376 -21.43 -32.30 -7.76
CA TYR A 376 -21.08 -32.20 -6.33
C TYR A 376 -22.08 -32.96 -5.44
N PRO A 377 -21.63 -33.51 -4.30
CA PRO A 377 -22.47 -34.31 -3.41
C PRO A 377 -23.47 -33.46 -2.62
N SER A 378 -24.60 -34.05 -2.24
CA SER A 378 -25.66 -33.38 -1.48
C SER A 378 -25.49 -33.46 0.04
N GLY A 379 -24.39 -34.03 0.53
CA GLY A 379 -24.14 -34.24 1.96
C GLY A 379 -22.67 -34.13 2.33
N GLY A 380 -22.40 -33.59 3.53
CA GLY A 380 -21.05 -33.35 4.03
C GLY A 380 -20.22 -34.63 4.17
N ASP A 381 -20.82 -35.71 4.68
CA ASP A 381 -20.16 -37.02 4.81
C ASP A 381 -19.69 -37.55 3.45
N GLU A 382 -20.53 -37.40 2.43
CA GLU A 382 -20.17 -37.84 1.07
C GLU A 382 -19.06 -36.96 0.50
N LEU A 383 -19.12 -35.64 0.71
CA LEU A 383 -18.07 -34.71 0.29
C LEU A 383 -16.71 -35.09 0.89
N ILE A 384 -16.65 -35.29 2.20
CA ILE A 384 -15.38 -35.55 2.88
C ILE A 384 -14.83 -36.93 2.50
N HIS A 385 -15.69 -37.96 2.38
CA HIS A 385 -15.26 -39.29 1.94
C HIS A 385 -14.74 -39.27 0.50
N ARG A 386 -15.40 -38.57 -0.42
CA ARG A 386 -14.91 -38.39 -1.81
C ARG A 386 -13.57 -37.67 -1.82
N LEU A 387 -13.39 -36.65 -0.98
CA LEU A 387 -12.16 -35.86 -0.94
C LEU A 387 -10.98 -36.68 -0.37
N ILE A 388 -11.23 -37.47 0.68
CA ILE A 388 -10.24 -38.41 1.23
C ILE A 388 -9.87 -39.47 0.19
N ALA A 389 -10.86 -40.03 -0.52
CA ALA A 389 -10.62 -41.02 -1.57
C ALA A 389 -9.81 -40.46 -2.75
N ALA A 390 -9.87 -39.15 -3.00
CA ALA A 390 -9.15 -38.45 -4.06
C ALA A 390 -7.69 -38.07 -3.72
N GLY A 391 -7.08 -38.75 -2.73
CA GLY A 391 -5.65 -38.63 -2.43
C GLY A 391 -5.32 -37.91 -1.13
N GLY A 392 -6.12 -38.10 -0.07
CA GLY A 392 -5.87 -37.52 1.26
C GLY A 392 -4.42 -37.63 1.74
N HIS A 393 -3.96 -36.66 2.52
CA HIS A 393 -2.56 -36.54 2.97
C HIS A 393 -2.16 -37.49 4.13
N ASP A 394 -2.96 -38.53 4.41
CA ASP A 394 -2.64 -39.52 5.45
C ASP A 394 -1.83 -40.67 4.83
N VAL A 395 -0.50 -40.58 4.97
CA VAL A 395 0.47 -41.52 4.36
C VAL A 395 0.24 -43.00 4.73
N GLU A 396 -0.43 -43.29 5.85
CA GLU A 396 -0.78 -44.68 6.23
C GLU A 396 -1.83 -45.31 5.30
N TRP A 397 -2.64 -44.48 4.64
CA TRP A 397 -3.81 -44.91 3.86
C TRP A 397 -3.74 -44.48 2.39
N LEU A 398 -2.75 -43.66 2.04
CA LEU A 398 -2.53 -43.20 0.67
C LEU A 398 -1.93 -44.32 -0.18
N THR A 399 -2.62 -44.69 -1.26
CA THR A 399 -2.15 -45.73 -2.19
C THR A 399 -1.54 -45.15 -3.46
N GLU A 400 -0.70 -45.95 -4.13
CA GLU A 400 -0.13 -45.58 -5.44
C GLU A 400 -1.23 -45.35 -6.49
N GLU A 401 -2.34 -46.11 -6.44
CA GLU A 401 -3.47 -45.89 -7.35
C GLU A 401 -4.15 -44.54 -7.13
N GLN A 402 -4.24 -44.07 -5.88
CA GLN A 402 -4.81 -42.75 -5.57
C GLN A 402 -3.90 -41.62 -6.06
N LEU A 403 -2.58 -41.77 -5.91
CA LEU A 403 -1.61 -40.83 -6.45
C LEU A 403 -1.68 -40.78 -8.00
N ALA A 404 -1.74 -41.94 -8.65
CA ALA A 404 -1.85 -42.04 -10.10
C ALA A 404 -3.17 -41.48 -10.63
N ALA A 405 -4.26 -41.61 -9.87
CA ALA A 405 -5.59 -41.13 -10.24
C ALA A 405 -5.87 -39.66 -9.85
N ALA A 406 -4.89 -38.96 -9.27
CA ALA A 406 -5.08 -37.59 -8.80
C ALA A 406 -5.50 -36.65 -9.95
N PRO A 407 -6.63 -35.94 -9.83
CA PRO A 407 -7.18 -35.14 -10.92
C PRO A 407 -6.38 -33.86 -11.20
N ALA A 408 -5.78 -33.29 -10.15
CA ALA A 408 -4.91 -32.12 -10.27
C ALA A 408 -3.44 -32.55 -10.17
N ARG A 409 -2.69 -32.26 -11.24
CA ARG A 409 -1.28 -32.62 -11.39
C ARG A 409 -0.50 -31.39 -11.82
N VAL A 410 0.71 -31.26 -11.30
CA VAL A 410 1.65 -30.20 -11.62
C VAL A 410 2.87 -30.83 -12.28
N PRO A 411 3.01 -30.70 -13.61
CA PRO A 411 4.20 -31.16 -14.31
C PRO A 411 5.47 -30.51 -13.75
N LEU A 412 6.55 -31.29 -13.63
CA LEU A 412 7.83 -30.79 -13.12
C LEU A 412 8.35 -29.57 -13.88
N ALA A 413 8.16 -29.55 -15.21
CA ALA A 413 8.58 -28.43 -16.04
C ALA A 413 7.88 -27.12 -15.66
N ASP A 414 6.56 -27.18 -15.41
CA ASP A 414 5.77 -26.02 -14.99
C ASP A 414 6.20 -25.57 -13.59
N TYR A 415 6.36 -26.52 -12.67
CA TYR A 415 6.79 -26.22 -11.32
C TYR A 415 8.18 -25.57 -11.27
N ARG A 416 9.15 -26.09 -12.05
CA ARG A 416 10.49 -25.50 -12.16
C ARG A 416 10.43 -24.06 -12.67
N ALA A 417 9.62 -23.80 -13.70
CA ALA A 417 9.44 -22.44 -14.23
C ALA A 417 8.85 -21.47 -13.20
N TRP A 418 8.08 -21.94 -12.23
CA TRP A 418 7.58 -21.14 -11.11
C TRP A 418 8.61 -21.01 -9.98
N PHE A 419 9.30 -22.09 -9.67
CA PHE A 419 10.33 -22.18 -8.63
C PHE A 419 11.53 -21.27 -8.93
N ASP A 420 11.94 -21.20 -10.20
CA ASP A 420 13.07 -20.37 -10.65
C ASP A 420 12.81 -18.86 -10.52
N LYS A 421 11.55 -18.46 -10.32
CA LYS A 421 11.13 -17.07 -10.12
C LYS A 421 11.00 -16.68 -8.64
N LEU A 422 11.21 -17.62 -7.73
CA LEU A 422 11.17 -17.32 -6.30
C LEU A 422 12.37 -16.44 -5.92
N ASP A 423 12.20 -15.72 -4.81
CA ASP A 423 13.32 -15.03 -4.19
C ASP A 423 14.47 -16.04 -3.90
N PRO A 424 15.73 -15.70 -4.18
CA PRO A 424 16.86 -16.61 -3.98
C PRO A 424 16.95 -17.17 -2.56
N GLU A 425 16.66 -16.38 -1.53
CA GLU A 425 16.72 -16.83 -0.14
C GLU A 425 15.67 -17.92 0.13
N LEU A 426 14.42 -17.68 -0.27
CA LEU A 426 13.36 -18.67 -0.17
C LEU A 426 13.68 -19.93 -0.99
N ARG A 427 14.18 -19.75 -2.21
CA ARG A 427 14.51 -20.86 -3.11
C ARG A 427 15.60 -21.74 -2.53
N ASP A 428 16.70 -21.13 -2.08
CA ASP A 428 17.86 -21.85 -1.55
C ASP A 428 17.51 -22.52 -0.21
N GLY A 429 16.69 -21.86 0.63
CA GLY A 429 16.13 -22.47 1.84
C GLY A 429 15.25 -23.69 1.53
N MET A 430 14.40 -23.61 0.50
CA MET A 430 13.61 -24.76 0.06
C MET A 430 14.50 -25.91 -0.46
N LEU A 431 15.55 -25.61 -1.24
CA LEU A 431 16.51 -26.63 -1.71
C LEU A 431 17.22 -27.32 -0.55
N GLN A 432 17.63 -26.56 0.47
CA GLN A 432 18.31 -27.10 1.65
C GLN A 432 17.37 -28.00 2.47
N ALA A 433 16.11 -27.60 2.64
CA ALA A 433 15.15 -28.32 3.47
C ALA A 433 14.51 -29.53 2.77
N TRP A 434 14.27 -29.43 1.45
CA TRP A 434 13.42 -30.37 0.71
C TRP A 434 14.07 -30.98 -0.54
N GLY A 435 15.30 -30.59 -0.88
CA GLY A 435 16.04 -31.10 -2.03
C GLY A 435 15.67 -30.41 -3.35
N GLU A 436 16.00 -31.06 -4.46
CA GLU A 436 15.68 -30.53 -5.80
C GLU A 436 14.20 -30.75 -6.16
N PRO A 437 13.55 -29.81 -6.89
CA PRO A 437 12.24 -30.04 -7.48
C PRO A 437 12.17 -31.35 -8.27
N PRO A 438 11.09 -32.16 -8.12
CA PRO A 438 9.83 -31.87 -7.41
C PRO A 438 9.83 -32.17 -5.90
N GLY A 439 10.97 -32.56 -5.32
CA GLY A 439 11.03 -33.18 -4.00
C GLY A 439 10.54 -34.63 -4.03
N ASN A 440 10.08 -35.13 -2.88
CA ASN A 440 9.63 -36.51 -2.70
C ASN A 440 8.20 -36.64 -2.15
N LEU A 441 7.54 -35.52 -1.83
CA LEU A 441 6.21 -35.51 -1.22
C LEU A 441 5.12 -35.48 -2.30
N TYR A 442 4.23 -36.47 -2.26
CA TYR A 442 3.08 -36.57 -3.17
C TYR A 442 3.49 -36.43 -4.65
N VAL A 443 4.46 -37.24 -5.05
CA VAL A 443 4.99 -37.29 -6.42
C VAL A 443 4.57 -38.59 -7.08
N ASP A 444 4.08 -38.51 -8.32
CA ASP A 444 3.79 -39.65 -9.18
C ASP A 444 4.57 -39.48 -10.50
N GLY A 445 5.59 -40.32 -10.70
CA GLY A 445 6.59 -40.12 -11.76
C GLY A 445 7.43 -38.86 -11.50
N GLU A 446 7.26 -37.85 -12.33
CA GLU A 446 7.89 -36.52 -12.15
C GLU A 446 6.87 -35.45 -11.72
N ASP A 447 5.57 -35.77 -11.70
CA ASP A 447 4.52 -34.80 -11.42
C ASP A 447 4.26 -34.71 -9.92
N ILE A 448 4.03 -33.50 -9.44
CA ILE A 448 3.49 -33.26 -8.09
C ILE A 448 1.96 -33.40 -8.18
N VAL A 449 1.36 -34.22 -7.33
CA VAL A 449 -0.09 -34.50 -7.35
C VAL A 449 -0.82 -33.86 -6.17
N LEU A 450 -2.05 -33.38 -6.42
CA LEU A 450 -2.83 -32.61 -5.46
C LEU A 450 -4.16 -33.28 -5.13
N ALA A 451 -4.42 -33.48 -3.83
CA ALA A 451 -5.67 -34.00 -3.31
C ALA A 451 -6.82 -33.01 -3.54
N SER A 452 -7.66 -33.28 -4.53
CA SER A 452 -8.72 -32.35 -4.93
C SER A 452 -9.91 -33.03 -5.62
N LEU A 453 -11.04 -32.34 -5.59
CA LEU A 453 -12.26 -32.64 -6.34
C LEU A 453 -12.61 -31.42 -7.17
N GLN A 454 -13.00 -31.62 -8.44
CA GLN A 454 -13.45 -30.53 -9.30
C GLN A 454 -14.92 -30.69 -9.66
N PHE A 455 -15.70 -29.65 -9.37
CA PHE A 455 -17.14 -29.54 -9.64
C PHE A 455 -17.36 -28.39 -10.62
N GLY A 456 -17.18 -28.63 -11.91
CA GLY A 456 -17.22 -27.57 -12.93
C GLY A 456 -16.07 -26.56 -12.72
N ASN A 457 -16.42 -25.31 -12.42
CA ASN A 457 -15.46 -24.23 -12.16
C ASN A 457 -15.09 -24.09 -10.67
N VAL A 458 -15.50 -25.01 -9.79
CA VAL A 458 -15.12 -24.99 -8.38
C VAL A 458 -14.22 -26.18 -8.06
N VAL A 459 -13.05 -25.92 -7.49
CA VAL A 459 -12.17 -26.96 -6.94
C VAL A 459 -12.29 -26.99 -5.42
N VAL A 460 -12.48 -28.17 -4.84
CA VAL A 460 -12.38 -28.41 -3.41
C VAL A 460 -11.08 -29.18 -3.18
N MET A 461 -10.19 -28.68 -2.34
CA MET A 461 -8.89 -29.30 -2.13
C MET A 461 -8.49 -29.32 -0.66
N ILE A 462 -7.64 -30.29 -0.31
CA ILE A 462 -7.02 -30.33 1.01
C ILE A 462 -5.76 -29.46 0.96
N GLN A 463 -5.60 -28.57 1.95
CA GLN A 463 -4.38 -27.79 2.11
C GLN A 463 -3.19 -28.76 2.25
N PRO A 464 -2.14 -28.63 1.42
CA PRO A 464 -0.92 -29.40 1.59
C PRO A 464 -0.33 -29.24 2.99
N PRO A 465 0.28 -30.29 3.56
CA PRO A 465 1.01 -30.16 4.81
C PRO A 465 2.19 -29.20 4.64
N ARG A 466 2.41 -28.36 5.66
CA ARG A 466 3.49 -27.37 5.65
C ARG A 466 4.90 -27.98 5.77
N GLY A 467 5.00 -29.23 6.26
CA GLY A 467 6.25 -30.00 6.35
C GLY A 467 6.49 -30.71 7.69
N PHE A 468 5.86 -30.23 8.77
CA PHE A 468 6.12 -30.68 10.14
C PHE A 468 5.99 -32.21 10.35
N GLY A 469 4.95 -32.86 9.82
CA GLY A 469 4.76 -34.31 9.98
C GLY A 469 5.78 -35.18 9.23
N GLU A 470 6.35 -34.67 8.14
CA GLU A 470 7.25 -35.38 7.22
C GLU A 470 8.72 -35.23 7.65
N ASN A 471 9.05 -34.21 8.46
CA ASN A 471 10.34 -34.06 9.11
C ASN A 471 10.18 -33.85 10.63
N PRO A 472 10.04 -34.94 11.41
CA PRO A 472 9.80 -34.88 12.85
C PRO A 472 10.91 -34.16 13.63
N ILE A 473 12.13 -34.11 13.11
CA ILE A 473 13.27 -33.42 13.73
C ILE A 473 13.10 -31.90 13.62
N ALA A 474 12.59 -31.42 12.49
CA ALA A 474 12.34 -30.00 12.26
C ALA A 474 11.27 -29.43 13.20
N ILE A 475 10.24 -30.21 13.57
CA ILE A 475 9.23 -29.80 14.57
C ILE A 475 9.88 -29.32 15.89
N TYR A 476 10.98 -29.95 16.31
CA TYR A 476 11.63 -29.64 17.58
C TYR A 476 12.70 -28.56 17.50
N HIS A 477 13.17 -28.22 16.30
CA HIS A 477 14.41 -27.45 16.14
C HIS A 477 14.34 -26.31 15.11
N ASP A 478 13.30 -26.22 14.29
CA ASP A 478 13.24 -25.26 13.19
C ASP A 478 11.82 -24.66 13.03
N PRO A 479 11.50 -23.57 13.74
CA PRO A 479 10.22 -22.86 13.60
C PRO A 479 10.09 -22.15 12.24
N ASP A 480 11.19 -21.91 11.53
CA ASP A 480 11.26 -21.08 10.33
C ASP A 480 11.33 -21.92 9.03
N MET A 481 11.12 -23.23 9.14
CA MET A 481 11.25 -24.18 8.03
C MET A 481 10.44 -23.73 6.79
N PRO A 482 11.06 -23.62 5.60
CA PRO A 482 10.42 -23.08 4.39
C PRO A 482 9.41 -24.06 3.76
N PRO A 483 8.57 -23.58 2.81
CA PRO A 483 7.79 -24.33 1.85
C PRO A 483 8.20 -25.76 1.54
N SER A 484 7.37 -26.80 1.70
CA SER A 484 7.63 -28.00 0.87
C SER A 484 7.35 -27.68 -0.61
N HIS A 485 7.98 -28.41 -1.54
CA HIS A 485 7.68 -28.22 -2.96
C HIS A 485 6.22 -28.51 -3.29
N HIS A 486 5.62 -29.52 -2.64
CA HIS A 486 4.19 -29.85 -2.76
C HIS A 486 3.30 -28.69 -2.32
N TYR A 487 3.62 -28.04 -1.19
CA TYR A 487 2.89 -26.88 -0.70
C TYR A 487 2.94 -25.72 -1.70
N MET A 488 4.13 -25.39 -2.20
CA MET A 488 4.32 -24.31 -3.18
C MET A 488 3.59 -24.62 -4.50
N ALA A 489 3.74 -25.84 -5.01
CA ALA A 489 3.13 -26.28 -6.26
C ALA A 489 1.60 -26.16 -6.22
N ALA A 490 0.97 -26.49 -5.09
CA ALA A 490 -0.48 -26.43 -4.95
C ALA A 490 -1.06 -25.02 -5.13
N TYR A 491 -0.49 -24.01 -4.45
CA TYR A 491 -0.96 -22.63 -4.59
C TYR A 491 -0.57 -22.02 -5.94
N ARG A 492 0.57 -22.42 -6.51
CA ARG A 492 0.93 -21.99 -7.88
C ARG A 492 0.03 -22.61 -8.93
N TRP A 493 -0.40 -23.86 -8.73
CA TRP A 493 -1.38 -24.52 -9.60
C TRP A 493 -2.74 -23.81 -9.54
N LEU A 494 -3.22 -23.44 -8.35
CA LEU A 494 -4.44 -22.63 -8.20
C LEU A 494 -4.38 -21.34 -9.01
N ASP A 495 -3.26 -20.63 -8.93
CA ASP A 495 -3.04 -19.33 -9.58
C ASP A 495 -2.81 -19.45 -11.10
N ASN A 496 -2.01 -20.43 -11.56
CA ASN A 496 -1.49 -20.47 -12.94
C ASN A 496 -2.16 -21.52 -13.84
N THR A 497 -2.59 -22.64 -13.28
CA THR A 497 -3.14 -23.77 -14.07
C THR A 497 -4.66 -23.83 -13.96
N PHE A 498 -5.19 -23.87 -12.74
CA PHE A 498 -6.63 -23.78 -12.52
C PHE A 498 -7.13 -22.37 -12.88
N GLY A 499 -6.38 -21.35 -12.45
CA GLY A 499 -6.71 -19.94 -12.67
C GLY A 499 -7.91 -19.51 -11.82
N ALA A 500 -7.84 -19.77 -10.51
CA ALA A 500 -8.82 -19.27 -9.55
C ALA A 500 -8.88 -17.74 -9.61
N ASP A 501 -10.10 -17.19 -9.54
CA ASP A 501 -10.37 -15.75 -9.57
C ASP A 501 -10.31 -15.10 -8.19
#